data_AF-A0A822CJH6-F1
#
_entry.id   AF-A0A822CJH6-F1
#
_cell.length_a   1.000
_cell.length_b   1.000
_cell.length_c   1.000
_cell.angle_alpha   90.00
_cell.angle_beta   90.00
_cell.angle_gamma   90.00
#
_symmetry.space_group_name_H-M   'P 1'
#
loop_
_entity.id
_entity.type
_entity.pdbx_description
1 polymer ?
#
loop_
_entity_poly.entity_id
_entity_poly.type
_entity_poly.pdbx_seq_one_letter_code
_entity_poly.pdbx_strand_id
1 'polypeptide(L)'
;FEAFSKVIQKLSPQFNHLEDLLNYLISTSNMEQAFLFDIQTKISIATDSTPTDIQMYELCCDMIDLLMNMSQIYGRPNGDVAEAIDDDRNSEHISNGIHESTNTYSNSSLSTTPVRTSCSSITETMNEPTSDVFDSMSSSIIKLTGGRALYLKEINRHLALIYVLHERALSKQAIIEYNVDQLKKSILDLFHLTNQTSASSMAL
;
A
#
# COMPACT_ATOMS: atom_id res chain seq x y z
N PHE A 1 15.71 12.77 -4.10
CA PHE A 1 14.47 12.38 -4.79
C PHE A 1 13.67 13.60 -5.26
N GLU A 2 13.39 14.58 -4.39
CA GLU A 2 12.60 15.79 -4.73
C GLU A 2 13.09 16.57 -5.98
N ALA A 3 14.40 16.85 -6.09
CA ALA A 3 14.93 17.58 -7.25
C ALA A 3 14.65 16.86 -8.58
N PHE A 4 14.68 15.52 -8.58
CA PHE A 4 14.33 14.73 -9.76
C PHE A 4 12.83 14.76 -10.04
N SER A 5 12.00 14.69 -9.00
CA SER A 5 10.54 14.85 -9.09
C SER A 5 10.17 16.18 -9.74
N LYS A 6 10.78 17.30 -9.30
CA LYS A 6 10.57 18.63 -9.89
C LYS A 6 11.01 18.72 -11.36
N VAL A 7 12.03 17.96 -11.75
CA VAL A 7 12.48 17.89 -13.15
C VAL A 7 11.48 17.07 -13.99
N ILE A 8 11.07 15.89 -13.54
CA ILE A 8 10.10 15.04 -14.24
C ILE A 8 8.77 15.76 -14.41
N GLN A 9 8.27 16.41 -13.35
CA GLN A 9 7.03 17.21 -13.41
C GLN A 9 7.09 18.29 -14.49
N LYS A 10 8.24 18.94 -14.67
CA LYS A 10 8.44 19.95 -15.73
C LYS A 10 8.61 19.37 -17.14
N LEU A 11 8.90 18.08 -17.26
CA LEU A 11 9.21 17.44 -18.55
C LEU A 11 7.97 16.87 -19.27
N SER A 12 6.82 16.70 -18.60
CA SER A 12 5.62 16.16 -19.26
C SER A 12 4.40 17.08 -19.18
N PRO A 13 3.88 17.57 -20.32
CA PRO A 13 2.71 18.45 -20.38
C PRO A 13 1.44 17.85 -19.75
N GLN A 14 1.31 16.51 -19.77
CA GLN A 14 0.15 15.80 -19.22
C GLN A 14 0.06 15.86 -17.68
N PHE A 15 1.13 16.24 -16.98
CA PHE A 15 1.11 16.40 -15.53
C PHE A 15 0.25 17.59 -15.06
N ASN A 16 -0.01 18.56 -15.93
CA ASN A 16 -0.86 19.71 -15.60
C ASN A 16 -2.29 19.28 -15.21
N HIS A 17 -2.85 18.28 -15.90
CA HIS A 17 -4.19 17.78 -15.57
C HIS A 17 -4.24 17.04 -14.24
N LEU A 18 -3.15 16.39 -13.84
CA LEU A 18 -3.06 15.75 -12.52
C LEU A 18 -2.97 16.80 -11.40
N GLU A 19 -2.23 17.88 -11.61
CA GLU A 19 -2.18 19.02 -10.67
C GLU A 19 -3.58 19.63 -10.47
N ASP A 20 -4.34 19.86 -11.55
CA ASP A 20 -5.71 20.37 -11.48
C ASP A 20 -6.62 19.46 -10.65
N LEU A 21 -6.53 18.15 -10.87
CA LEU A 21 -7.30 17.16 -10.11
C LEU A 21 -6.92 17.14 -8.62
N LEU A 22 -5.63 17.25 -8.29
CA LEU A 22 -5.16 17.35 -6.90
C LEU A 22 -5.62 18.65 -6.23
N ASN A 23 -5.54 19.78 -6.94
CA ASN A 23 -6.05 21.07 -6.46
C ASN A 23 -7.57 21.01 -6.17
N TYR A 24 -8.34 20.31 -7.01
CA TYR A 24 -9.76 20.08 -6.76
C TYR A 24 -10.00 19.22 -5.51
N LEU A 25 -9.22 18.14 -5.32
CA LEU A 25 -9.34 17.29 -4.13
C LEU A 25 -9.11 18.09 -2.84
N ILE A 26 -8.03 18.87 -2.80
CA ILE A 26 -7.63 19.63 -1.60
C ILE A 26 -8.68 20.67 -1.24
N SER A 27 -9.16 21.43 -2.22
CA SER A 27 -10.18 22.48 -2.00
C SER A 27 -11.52 21.91 -1.53
N THR A 28 -11.93 20.75 -2.04
CA THR A 28 -13.21 20.11 -1.65
C THR A 28 -13.15 19.33 -0.35
N SER A 29 -11.98 18.80 0.00
CA SER A 29 -11.78 17.90 1.15
C SER A 29 -11.06 18.55 2.33
N ASN A 30 -10.70 19.83 2.21
CA ASN A 30 -9.96 20.60 3.22
C ASN A 30 -8.69 19.87 3.68
N MET A 31 -7.92 19.40 2.70
CA MET A 31 -6.60 18.81 2.94
C MET A 31 -5.56 19.92 3.05
N GLU A 32 -4.43 19.63 3.70
CA GLU A 32 -3.31 20.57 3.74
C GLU A 32 -2.45 20.42 2.49
N GLN A 33 -2.31 19.19 1.98
CA GLN A 33 -1.38 18.87 0.89
C GLN A 33 -1.69 17.50 0.28
N ALA A 34 -1.37 17.30 -1.00
CA ALA A 34 -1.53 16.02 -1.70
C ALA A 34 -0.45 15.78 -2.77
N PHE A 35 0.01 14.53 -2.85
CA PHE A 35 1.06 14.08 -3.75
C PHE A 35 0.67 12.79 -4.44
N LEU A 36 1.05 12.66 -5.70
CA LEU A 36 1.01 11.39 -6.42
C LEU A 36 2.43 10.84 -6.56
N PHE A 37 2.71 9.73 -5.88
CA PHE A 37 4.02 9.09 -5.81
C PHE A 37 4.06 7.81 -6.64
N ASP A 38 5.16 7.61 -7.35
CA ASP A 38 5.63 6.29 -7.75
C ASP A 38 6.25 5.58 -6.54
N ILE A 39 5.66 4.46 -6.14
CA ILE A 39 6.01 3.73 -4.93
C ILE A 39 7.41 3.12 -5.01
N GLN A 40 7.81 2.62 -6.17
CA GLN A 40 9.08 1.91 -6.32
C GLN A 40 10.26 2.87 -6.32
N THR A 41 10.12 4.01 -7.01
CA THR A 41 11.19 4.98 -7.21
C THR A 41 11.16 6.14 -6.21
N LYS A 42 10.07 6.28 -5.45
CA LYS A 42 9.80 7.40 -4.53
C LYS A 42 9.81 8.75 -5.23
N ILE A 43 9.50 8.77 -6.53
CA ILE A 43 9.39 9.98 -7.33
C ILE A 43 7.95 10.48 -7.25
N SER A 44 7.77 11.76 -6.93
CA SER A 44 6.46 12.41 -7.02
C SER A 44 6.21 12.82 -8.48
N ILE A 45 5.18 12.23 -9.08
CA ILE A 45 4.76 12.45 -10.46
C ILE A 45 3.96 13.75 -10.59
N ALA A 46 3.15 14.06 -9.57
CA ALA A 46 2.39 15.29 -9.48
C ALA A 46 2.25 15.69 -8.01
N THR A 47 2.14 16.99 -7.77
CA THR A 47 1.83 17.59 -6.48
C THR A 47 0.80 18.68 -6.72
N ASP A 48 0.01 18.99 -5.69
CA ASP A 48 -0.85 20.15 -5.73
C ASP A 48 -0.04 21.48 -5.65
N SER A 49 -0.73 22.60 -5.76
CA SER A 49 -0.15 23.95 -5.77
C SER A 49 0.39 24.44 -4.42
N THR A 50 0.16 23.71 -3.32
CA THR A 50 0.68 24.07 -2.00
C THR A 50 2.22 23.94 -1.96
N PRO A 51 2.91 24.96 -1.41
CA PRO A 51 4.37 24.88 -1.27
C PRO A 51 4.78 23.69 -0.42
N THR A 52 5.58 22.80 -1.02
CA THR A 52 6.13 21.62 -0.34
C THR A 52 7.48 21.94 0.26
N ASP A 53 7.68 21.58 1.53
CA ASP A 53 9.02 21.57 2.15
C ASP A 53 9.71 20.20 1.98
N ILE A 54 11.03 20.21 2.10
CA ILE A 54 11.87 19.02 1.92
C ILE A 54 11.51 17.94 2.96
N GLN A 55 11.17 18.37 4.17
CA GLN A 55 10.90 17.48 5.31
C GLN A 55 9.62 16.66 5.11
N MET A 56 8.58 17.27 4.55
CA MET A 56 7.34 16.57 4.21
C MET A 56 7.57 15.53 3.12
N TYR A 57 8.41 15.84 2.13
CA TYR A 57 8.78 14.89 1.08
C TYR A 57 9.52 13.67 1.66
N GLU A 58 10.49 13.91 2.55
CA GLU A 58 11.23 12.84 3.26
C GLU A 58 10.28 11.98 4.09
N LEU A 59 9.35 12.59 4.81
CA LEU A 59 8.35 11.87 5.60
C LEU A 59 7.42 10.99 4.72
N CYS A 60 7.04 11.46 3.54
CA CYS A 60 6.29 10.65 2.57
C CYS A 60 7.11 9.43 2.10
N CYS A 61 8.41 9.60 1.89
CA CYS A 61 9.30 8.50 1.49
C CYS A 61 9.40 7.43 2.60
N ASP A 62 9.57 7.87 3.85
CA ASP A 62 9.62 6.99 5.01
C ASP A 62 8.30 6.23 5.20
N MET A 63 7.15 6.88 4.93
CA MET A 63 5.84 6.22 4.97
C MET A 63 5.70 5.12 3.93
N ILE A 64 6.18 5.35 2.70
CA ILE A 64 6.16 4.34 1.62
C ILE A 64 6.99 3.12 2.05
N ASP A 65 8.22 3.34 2.54
CA ASP A 65 9.08 2.25 3.01
C ASP A 65 8.44 1.48 4.15
N LEU A 66 7.85 2.17 5.12
CA LEU A 66 7.17 1.54 6.25
C LEU A 66 6.02 0.64 5.77
N LEU A 67 5.16 1.15 4.88
CA LEU A 67 4.05 0.40 4.33
C LEU A 67 4.54 -0.85 3.59
N MET A 68 5.54 -0.70 2.72
CA MET A 68 6.08 -1.82 1.93
C MET A 68 6.72 -2.88 2.83
N ASN A 69 7.51 -2.46 3.83
CA ASN A 69 8.15 -3.39 4.76
C ASN A 69 7.12 -4.14 5.62
N MET A 70 6.08 -3.46 6.12
CA MET A 70 5.02 -4.12 6.90
C MET A 70 4.21 -5.09 6.03
N SER A 71 3.93 -4.71 4.79
CA SER A 71 3.18 -5.54 3.85
C SER A 71 3.99 -6.77 3.41
N GLN A 72 5.32 -6.71 3.35
CA GLN A 72 6.17 -7.88 3.10
C GLN A 72 6.12 -8.90 4.25
N ILE A 73 6.01 -8.42 5.49
CA ILE A 73 5.98 -9.29 6.67
C ILE A 73 4.59 -9.88 6.87
N TYR A 74 3.53 -9.08 6.71
CA TYR A 74 2.17 -9.45 7.12
C TYR A 74 1.13 -9.48 5.98
N GLY A 75 1.46 -9.05 4.77
CA GLY A 75 0.51 -8.89 3.65
C GLY A 75 0.28 -10.14 2.82
N ARG A 76 0.95 -11.26 3.13
CA ARG A 76 0.65 -12.53 2.47
C ARG A 76 -0.72 -13.02 2.95
N PRO A 77 -1.67 -13.31 2.05
CA PRO A 77 -2.86 -14.04 2.45
C PRO A 77 -2.38 -15.37 3.04
N ASN A 78 -2.82 -15.68 4.27
CA ASN A 78 -2.56 -16.98 4.87
C ASN A 78 -3.01 -18.03 3.85
N GLY A 79 -2.05 -18.72 3.24
CA GLY A 79 -2.36 -19.81 2.35
C GLY A 79 -3.26 -20.75 3.12
N ASP A 80 -4.40 -21.09 2.51
CA ASP A 80 -5.14 -22.28 2.86
C ASP A 80 -4.10 -23.38 3.09
N VAL A 81 -4.03 -23.86 4.32
CA VAL A 81 -3.17 -24.96 4.69
C VAL A 81 -3.78 -26.17 4.00
N ALA A 82 -3.51 -26.32 2.71
CA ALA A 82 -3.59 -27.60 2.04
C ALA A 82 -2.46 -28.42 2.68
N GLU A 83 -2.76 -29.00 3.85
CA GLU A 83 -1.97 -30.07 4.43
C GLU A 83 -1.71 -31.06 3.31
N ALA A 84 -0.45 -31.14 2.88
CA ALA A 84 0.04 -32.30 2.19
C ALA A 84 -0.16 -33.45 3.16
N ILE A 85 -1.25 -34.21 2.97
CA ILE A 85 -1.40 -35.53 3.58
C ILE A 85 -0.26 -36.36 2.99
N ASP A 86 0.82 -36.49 3.74
CA ASP A 86 1.85 -37.48 3.50
C ASP A 86 1.19 -38.86 3.65
N ASP A 87 0.85 -39.46 2.51
CA ASP A 87 0.29 -40.81 2.41
C ASP A 87 1.46 -41.81 2.55
N ASP A 88 2.03 -41.92 3.76
CA ASP A 88 3.02 -42.96 4.07
C ASP A 88 2.32 -44.27 4.42
N ARG A 89 2.42 -45.24 3.49
CA ARG A 89 1.95 -46.60 3.70
C ARG A 89 3.01 -47.40 4.46
N ASN A 90 2.59 -47.96 5.60
CA ASN A 90 2.63 -49.39 5.95
C ASN A 90 3.24 -49.71 7.34
N SER A 91 2.39 -50.16 8.28
CA SER A 91 2.40 -51.54 8.86
C SER A 91 2.04 -51.61 10.36
N GLU A 92 0.81 -52.08 10.61
CA GLU A 92 0.39 -53.13 11.57
C GLU A 92 0.49 -53.02 13.12
N HIS A 93 -0.68 -53.33 13.75
CA HIS A 93 -0.91 -54.12 14.99
C HIS A 93 -0.60 -53.43 16.35
N ILE A 94 -1.43 -53.39 17.43
CA ILE A 94 -2.49 -54.25 18.00
C ILE A 94 -3.47 -53.44 18.92
N SER A 95 -4.72 -53.91 18.91
CA SER A 95 -5.94 -53.74 19.72
C SER A 95 -6.03 -53.09 21.14
N ASN A 96 -7.21 -52.47 21.34
CA ASN A 96 -8.17 -52.48 22.48
C ASN A 96 -7.93 -51.61 23.74
N GLY A 97 -8.92 -50.75 24.05
CA GLY A 97 -9.17 -50.19 25.38
C GLY A 97 -10.19 -49.04 25.40
N ILE A 98 -11.20 -49.12 26.28
CA ILE A 98 -12.43 -48.31 26.38
C ILE A 98 -12.26 -47.15 27.41
N HIS A 99 -12.83 -45.96 27.15
CA HIS A 99 -13.48 -44.96 28.06
C HIS A 99 -13.32 -43.53 27.47
N GLU A 100 -14.38 -42.79 27.14
CA GLU A 100 -15.31 -42.02 28.00
C GLU A 100 -14.80 -40.60 28.38
N SER A 101 -15.47 -39.60 27.81
CA SER A 101 -15.69 -38.20 28.20
C SER A 101 -14.69 -37.49 29.14
N THR A 102 -14.17 -36.32 28.73
CA THR A 102 -14.20 -35.08 29.55
C THR A 102 -13.75 -33.83 28.78
N ASN A 103 -14.55 -32.76 28.93
CA ASN A 103 -14.15 -31.37 28.69
C ASN A 103 -12.90 -31.01 29.50
N THR A 104 -11.97 -30.25 28.93
CA THR A 104 -11.05 -29.41 29.71
C THR A 104 -10.71 -28.13 28.95
N TYR A 105 -11.26 -27.02 29.44
CA TYR A 105 -10.67 -25.69 29.23
C TYR A 105 -9.33 -25.67 29.96
N SER A 106 -8.25 -25.45 29.22
CA SER A 106 -6.92 -25.20 29.81
C SER A 106 -6.33 -23.94 29.18
N ASN A 107 -6.36 -22.86 29.94
CA ASN A 107 -5.48 -21.71 29.75
C ASN A 107 -4.05 -22.11 30.15
N SER A 108 -3.09 -21.94 29.24
CA SER A 108 -1.65 -21.92 29.52
C SER A 108 -0.93 -21.79 28.17
N SER A 109 0.10 -21.00 27.91
CA SER A 109 0.84 -20.02 28.68
C SER A 109 1.67 -19.27 27.64
N LEU A 110 1.86 -17.98 27.89
CA LEU A 110 2.81 -17.12 27.21
C LEU A 110 4.20 -17.80 27.19
N SER A 111 4.69 -18.18 26.01
CA SER A 111 6.09 -18.54 25.81
C SER A 111 6.65 -17.72 24.65
N THR A 112 7.18 -16.57 25.03
CA THR A 112 8.01 -15.72 24.19
C THR A 112 9.30 -16.47 23.87
N THR A 113 9.46 -16.91 22.64
CA THR A 113 10.79 -17.25 22.10
C THR A 113 11.15 -16.20 21.05
N PRO A 114 12.32 -15.55 21.15
CA PRO A 114 12.74 -14.59 20.14
C PRO A 114 13.23 -15.39 18.92
N VAL A 115 12.44 -15.40 17.85
CA VAL A 115 12.94 -15.90 16.57
C VAL A 115 13.98 -14.91 16.07
N ARG A 116 15.23 -15.40 16.01
CA ARG A 116 16.39 -14.67 15.50
C ARG A 116 16.13 -14.22 14.07
N THR A 117 16.00 -12.92 13.84
CA THR A 117 16.14 -12.35 12.50
C THR A 117 17.62 -12.25 12.17
N SER A 118 18.13 -13.22 11.42
CA SER A 118 19.40 -13.09 10.71
C SER A 118 19.09 -12.62 9.30
N CYS A 119 19.64 -11.45 8.96
CA CYS A 119 19.76 -10.99 7.57
C CYS A 119 20.39 -12.10 6.72
N SER A 120 19.76 -12.43 5.60
CA SER A 120 20.38 -13.23 4.55
C SER A 120 20.06 -12.61 3.20
N SER A 121 21.12 -12.18 2.54
CA SER A 121 21.21 -12.20 1.09
C SER A 121 21.23 -13.66 0.63
N ILE A 122 20.72 -13.89 -0.59
CA ILE A 122 21.02 -14.98 -1.56
C ILE A 122 19.87 -15.99 -1.87
N THR A 123 19.75 -16.20 -3.20
CA THR A 123 19.24 -17.33 -4.00
C THR A 123 17.75 -17.44 -4.37
N GLU A 124 17.50 -17.24 -5.67
CA GLU A 124 16.37 -17.74 -6.44
C GLU A 124 16.24 -19.27 -6.32
N THR A 125 15.06 -19.75 -5.94
CA THR A 125 14.44 -20.96 -6.52
C THR A 125 12.91 -20.89 -6.41
N MET A 126 12.28 -20.73 -7.57
CA MET A 126 10.99 -21.26 -8.05
C MET A 126 9.69 -20.98 -7.25
N ASN A 127 8.89 -20.06 -7.81
CA ASN A 127 7.42 -19.93 -7.72
C ASN A 127 6.77 -19.83 -6.32
N GLU A 128 7.26 -18.94 -5.48
CA GLU A 128 6.36 -18.23 -4.56
C GLU A 128 5.47 -17.29 -5.39
N PRO A 129 4.14 -17.31 -5.26
CA PRO A 129 3.35 -16.21 -5.80
C PRO A 129 3.89 -14.95 -5.13
N THR A 130 4.49 -14.05 -5.90
CA THR A 130 4.81 -12.72 -5.41
C THR A 130 3.47 -12.10 -5.04
N SER A 131 3.03 -12.25 -3.79
CA SER A 131 1.88 -11.52 -3.28
C SER A 131 2.21 -10.07 -3.59
N ASP A 132 1.40 -9.41 -4.42
CA ASP A 132 1.62 -8.02 -4.74
C ASP A 132 1.56 -7.26 -3.41
N VAL A 133 2.74 -6.93 -2.87
CA VAL A 133 2.94 -6.26 -1.57
C VAL A 133 2.18 -4.94 -1.51
N PHE A 134 1.90 -4.39 -2.69
CA PHE A 134 1.08 -3.22 -2.91
C PHE A 134 -0.07 -3.59 -3.86
N ASP A 135 -1.28 -3.65 -3.32
CA ASP A 135 -2.50 -4.09 -3.98
C ASP A 135 -3.58 -2.99 -4.02
N SER A 136 -4.74 -3.29 -4.61
CA SER A 136 -5.83 -2.32 -4.76
C SER A 136 -6.46 -1.84 -3.44
N MET A 137 -6.19 -2.53 -2.33
CA MET A 137 -6.70 -2.20 -1.00
C MET A 137 -5.65 -1.47 -0.15
N SER A 138 -4.42 -1.39 -0.63
CA SER A 138 -3.29 -0.82 0.10
C SER A 138 -3.55 0.61 0.50
N SER A 139 -3.47 0.84 1.81
CA SER A 139 -3.64 2.15 2.43
C SER A 139 -2.93 2.19 3.77
N SER A 140 -2.57 3.40 4.22
CA SER A 140 -1.94 3.61 5.51
C SER A 140 -2.28 4.98 6.07
N ILE A 141 -2.31 5.10 7.40
CA ILE A 141 -2.60 6.34 8.11
C ILE A 141 -1.60 6.47 9.25
N ILE A 142 -0.83 7.56 9.27
CA ILE A 142 0.10 7.90 10.34
C ILE A 142 -0.37 9.18 11.00
N LYS A 143 -0.79 9.09 12.26
CA LYS A 143 -1.13 10.28 13.06
C LYS A 143 0.16 10.90 13.61
N LEU A 144 0.34 12.19 13.35
CA LEU A 144 1.50 12.96 13.78
C LEU A 144 1.17 13.76 15.05
N THR A 145 2.18 13.95 15.89
CA THR A 145 2.09 14.85 17.04
C THR A 145 1.82 16.27 16.53
N GLY A 146 0.74 16.90 17.01
CA GLY A 146 0.28 18.21 16.55
C GLY A 146 -1.00 18.20 15.73
N GLY A 147 -1.80 17.12 15.79
CA GLY A 147 -3.15 17.10 15.24
C GLY A 147 -3.18 17.04 13.71
N ARG A 148 -2.18 16.42 13.09
CA ARG A 148 -2.13 16.13 11.66
C ARG A 148 -2.06 14.62 11.43
N ALA A 149 -2.49 14.18 10.27
CA ALA A 149 -2.42 12.80 9.86
C ALA A 149 -2.00 12.70 8.40
N LEU A 150 -1.04 11.81 8.13
CA LEU A 150 -0.56 11.48 6.80
C LEU A 150 -1.28 10.23 6.32
N TYR A 151 -1.94 10.33 5.17
CA TYR A 151 -2.69 9.25 4.55
C TYR A 151 -1.98 8.80 3.29
N LEU A 152 -1.98 7.50 3.04
CA LEU A 152 -1.56 6.88 1.79
C LEU A 152 -2.70 6.01 1.28
N LYS A 153 -3.05 6.16 0.00
CA LYS A 153 -4.04 5.35 -0.69
C LYS A 153 -3.53 4.91 -2.04
N GLU A 154 -3.67 3.63 -2.38
CA GLU A 154 -3.33 3.12 -3.70
C GLU A 154 -4.22 3.73 -4.81
N ILE A 155 -3.58 4.12 -5.90
CA ILE A 155 -4.20 4.60 -7.14
C ILE A 155 -4.13 3.54 -8.23
N ASN A 156 -2.93 2.99 -8.46
CA ASN A 156 -2.69 1.80 -9.26
C ASN A 156 -1.50 1.01 -8.64
N ARG A 157 -1.16 -0.15 -9.21
CA ARG A 157 -0.07 -1.02 -8.73
C ARG A 157 1.29 -0.33 -8.53
N HIS A 158 1.54 0.81 -9.17
CA HIS A 158 2.80 1.56 -9.06
C HIS A 158 2.63 2.92 -8.38
N LEU A 159 1.41 3.45 -8.27
CA LEU A 159 1.14 4.81 -7.84
C LEU A 159 0.32 4.85 -6.56
N ALA A 160 0.72 5.71 -5.64
CA ALA A 160 -0.06 6.06 -4.46
C ALA A 160 -0.31 7.55 -4.36
N LEU A 161 -1.50 7.88 -3.88
CA LEU A 161 -1.82 9.21 -3.41
C LEU A 161 -1.42 9.30 -1.93
N ILE A 162 -0.59 10.27 -1.61
CA ILE A 162 -0.23 10.61 -0.23
C ILE A 162 -0.77 12.00 0.08
N TYR A 163 -1.52 12.17 1.16
CA TYR A 163 -2.13 13.46 1.50
C TYR A 163 -2.14 13.73 3.01
N VAL A 164 -2.07 15.01 3.37
CA VAL A 164 -2.03 15.49 4.76
C VAL A 164 -3.39 16.05 5.14
N LEU A 165 -3.93 15.59 6.26
CA LEU A 165 -5.15 16.13 6.87
C LEU A 165 -4.84 16.70 8.25
N HIS A 166 -5.51 17.81 8.58
CA HIS A 166 -5.64 18.23 9.97
C HIS A 166 -6.73 17.39 10.67
N GLU A 167 -6.54 17.05 11.93
CA GLU A 167 -7.47 16.30 12.78
C GLU A 167 -8.90 16.88 12.78
N ARG A 168 -9.06 18.19 12.60
CA ARG A 168 -10.37 18.86 12.50
C ARG A 168 -11.17 18.39 11.26
N ALA A 169 -10.49 18.02 10.18
CA ALA A 169 -11.10 17.51 8.95
C ALA A 169 -11.55 16.03 9.09
N LEU A 170 -11.05 15.29 10.08
CA LEU A 170 -11.41 13.87 10.29
C LEU A 170 -12.88 13.66 10.64
N SER A 171 -13.57 14.70 11.13
CA SER A 171 -15.02 14.67 11.35
C SER A 171 -15.83 14.32 10.10
N LYS A 172 -15.27 14.54 8.90
CA LYS A 172 -15.90 14.27 7.59
C LYS A 172 -15.18 13.18 6.81
N GLN A 173 -14.49 12.26 7.48
CA GLN A 173 -13.66 11.24 6.85
C GLN A 173 -14.36 10.48 5.70
N ALA A 174 -15.64 10.11 5.86
CA ALA A 174 -16.39 9.43 4.80
C ALA A 174 -16.52 10.23 3.49
N ILE A 175 -16.68 11.56 3.58
CA ILE A 175 -16.76 12.45 2.40
C ILE A 175 -15.38 12.56 1.76
N ILE A 176 -14.33 12.63 2.59
CA ILE A 176 -12.95 12.69 2.11
C ILE A 176 -12.60 11.40 1.36
N GLU A 177 -12.90 10.24 1.93
CA GLU A 177 -12.69 8.93 1.30
C GLU A 177 -13.45 8.81 -0.02
N TYR A 178 -14.72 9.24 -0.05
CA TYR A 178 -15.48 9.30 -1.29
C TYR A 178 -14.81 10.16 -2.36
N ASN A 179 -14.35 11.37 -2.01
CA ASN A 179 -13.67 12.26 -2.95
C ASN A 179 -12.35 11.66 -3.45
N VAL A 180 -11.59 11.00 -2.57
CA VAL A 180 -10.35 10.28 -2.93
C VAL A 180 -10.66 9.14 -3.91
N ASP A 181 -11.72 8.37 -3.69
CA ASP A 181 -12.12 7.29 -4.61
C ASP A 181 -12.57 7.83 -5.98
N GLN A 182 -13.22 8.99 -6.02
CA GLN A 182 -13.56 9.65 -7.30
C GLN A 182 -12.31 10.18 -8.01
N LEU A 183 -11.35 10.74 -7.27
CA LEU A 183 -10.07 11.14 -7.81
C LEU A 183 -9.34 9.95 -8.42
N LYS A 184 -9.26 8.82 -7.70
CA LYS A 184 -8.65 7.58 -8.20
C LYS A 184 -9.21 7.16 -9.54
N LYS A 185 -10.55 7.11 -9.67
CA LYS A 185 -11.21 6.79 -10.95
C LYS A 185 -10.81 7.76 -12.05
N SER A 186 -10.83 9.06 -11.74
CA SER A 186 -10.49 10.12 -12.70
C SER A 186 -9.04 10.02 -13.19
N ILE A 187 -8.10 9.68 -12.30
CA ILE A 187 -6.69 9.47 -12.64
C ILE A 187 -6.51 8.22 -13.51
N LEU A 188 -7.20 7.12 -13.19
CA LEU A 188 -7.15 5.89 -13.98
C LEU A 188 -7.70 6.12 -15.41
N ASP A 189 -8.84 6.80 -15.53
CA ASP A 189 -9.44 7.16 -16.82
C ASP A 189 -8.51 8.04 -17.65
N LEU A 190 -7.83 9.00 -17.01
CA LEU A 190 -6.84 9.86 -17.67
C LEU A 190 -5.71 9.04 -18.29
N PHE A 191 -5.16 8.06 -17.57
CA PHE A 191 -4.11 7.18 -18.10
C PHE A 191 -4.60 6.26 -19.23
N HIS A 192 -5.86 5.79 -19.16
CA HIS A 192 -6.46 5.02 -20.26
C HIS A 192 -6.60 5.86 -21.53
N LEU A 193 -6.94 7.14 -21.41
CA LEU A 193 -7.08 8.05 -22.54
C LEU A 193 -5.72 8.38 -23.19
N THR A 194 -4.69 8.63 -22.38
CA THR A 194 -3.33 8.94 -22.90
C THR A 194 -2.73 7.78 -23.69
N ASN A 195 -3.05 6.54 -23.32
CA ASN A 195 -2.58 5.36 -24.06
C ASN A 195 -3.24 5.25 -25.45
N GLN A 196 -4.48 5.70 -25.59
CA GLN A 196 -5.21 5.66 -26.87
C GLN A 196 -4.76 6.78 -27.83
N THR A 197 -4.50 7.98 -27.31
CA THR A 197 -4.02 9.11 -28.13
C THR A 197 -2.61 8.85 -28.65
N SER A 198 -1.73 8.25 -27.84
CA SER A 198 -0.38 7.85 -28.23
C SER A 198 -0.38 6.80 -29.35
N ALA A 199 -1.28 5.81 -29.28
CA ALA A 199 -1.43 4.78 -30.31
C ALA A 199 -2.00 5.34 -31.63
N SER A 200 -2.92 6.29 -31.54
CA SER A 200 -3.54 6.92 -32.73
C SER A 200 -2.58 7.88 -33.45
N SER A 201 -1.69 8.55 -32.71
CA SER A 201 -0.69 9.48 -33.28
C SER A 201 0.48 8.78 -33.99
N MET A 202 0.72 7.49 -33.76
CA MET A 202 1.72 6.70 -34.50
C MET A 202 1.15 5.97 -35.73
N ALA A 203 -0.17 6.01 -35.94
CA ALA A 203 -0.85 5.37 -37.06
C ALA A 203 -1.09 6.30 -38.27
N LEU A 204 -0.56 7.53 -38.22
CA LEU A 204 -0.58 8.55 -39.29
C LEU A 204 0.84 8.91 -39.69
#